data_AF-A0A7C4Z421-F1
#
_entry.id   AF-A0A7C4Z421-F1
#
_cell.length_a   1.000
_cell.length_b   1.000
_cell.length_c   1.000
_cell.angle_alpha   90.00
_cell.angle_beta   90.00
_cell.angle_gamma   90.00
#
_symmetry.space_group_name_H-M   'P 1'
#
loop_
_entity.id
_entity.type
_entity.pdbx_description
1 polymer ?
#
loop_
_entity_poly.entity_id
_entity_poly.type
_entity_poly.pdbx_seq_one_letter_code
_entity_poly.pdbx_strand_id
1 'polypeptide(L)'
;MALQTTCAPPFGWRSGGKFCFGLGESSSCWEWVCLTLFLPECYNAVGANGVRGGKVARVFLGIGSNLGFRYANISKGLQLLKRVGFLRRVSSVLETAPVGPQQQPPYLNMVVELITDLSPFELLRRVQKIERAVGRTPTYRWGPRVLDIDILLYDSVKLNLPRLTIPHPQMSQRPFVMEPLAEIAPDVASSVRSGA
;
A
#
# COMPACT_ATOMS: atom_id res chain seq x y z
N MET A 1 -42.34 -20.40 17.94
CA MET A 1 -41.53 -20.65 19.15
C MET A 1 -40.56 -21.78 18.84
N ALA A 2 -39.33 -21.42 18.47
CA ALA A 2 -38.29 -22.37 18.11
C ALA A 2 -37.03 -22.05 18.92
N LEU A 3 -36.79 -22.94 19.89
CA LEU A 3 -35.54 -23.59 20.28
C LEU A 3 -34.28 -22.73 20.50
N GLN A 4 -33.84 -22.83 21.76
CA GLN A 4 -32.60 -22.36 22.35
C GLN A 4 -31.37 -22.77 21.53
N THR A 5 -30.51 -21.79 21.22
CA THR A 5 -29.14 -22.01 20.75
C THR A 5 -28.19 -22.02 21.95
N THR A 6 -27.75 -23.22 22.33
CA THR A 6 -26.49 -23.39 23.07
C THR A 6 -25.60 -24.31 22.24
N CYS A 7 -24.48 -23.78 21.76
CA CYS A 7 -23.39 -24.58 21.22
C CYS A 7 -22.11 -24.19 21.98
N ALA A 8 -21.83 -24.95 23.03
CA ALA A 8 -20.50 -25.04 23.61
C ALA A 8 -19.61 -25.89 22.66
N PRO A 9 -18.32 -25.56 22.48
CA PRO A 9 -17.39 -26.41 21.74
C PRO A 9 -16.97 -27.61 22.61
N PRO A 10 -16.92 -28.85 22.09
CA PRO A 10 -16.28 -29.92 22.81
C PRO A 10 -14.76 -29.80 22.70
N PHE A 11 -14.13 -29.98 23.85
CA PHE A 11 -12.72 -30.21 24.13
C PHE A 11 -11.92 -30.95 23.04
N GLY A 12 -10.64 -30.59 22.90
CA GLY A 12 -9.64 -31.43 22.24
C GLY A 12 -8.29 -30.76 21.97
N TRP A 13 -7.54 -30.42 23.03
CA TRP A 13 -6.11 -30.06 22.91
C TRP A 13 -5.27 -31.35 22.95
N ARG A 14 -4.41 -31.59 21.95
CA ARG A 14 -3.24 -32.47 22.05
C ARG A 14 -2.12 -31.99 21.13
N SER A 15 -0.93 -31.85 21.71
CA SER A 15 0.34 -31.50 21.08
C SER A 15 1.00 -32.71 20.42
N GLY A 16 1.70 -32.48 19.30
CA GLY A 16 2.79 -33.33 18.82
C GLY A 16 2.39 -34.67 18.19
N GLY A 17 2.39 -34.73 16.86
CA GLY A 17 2.28 -36.00 16.13
C GLY A 17 1.98 -35.79 14.66
N LYS A 18 2.92 -36.16 13.81
CA LYS A 18 2.80 -36.17 12.35
C LYS A 18 1.55 -36.95 11.92
N PHE A 19 0.78 -36.42 10.97
CA PHE A 19 -0.05 -37.23 10.10
C PHE A 19 0.16 -36.78 8.66
N CYS A 20 0.96 -37.55 7.93
CA CYS A 20 0.95 -37.55 6.47
C CYS A 20 -0.14 -38.54 6.03
N PHE A 21 -1.09 -38.07 5.25
CA PHE A 21 -1.78 -38.90 4.26
C PHE A 21 -1.82 -38.10 2.96
N GLY A 22 -0.98 -38.52 2.02
CA GLY A 22 -1.18 -38.21 0.61
C GLY A 22 -1.84 -39.41 -0.05
N LEU A 23 -2.73 -39.16 -1.01
CA LEU A 23 -2.92 -39.89 -2.26
C LEU A 23 -4.02 -39.14 -3.06
N GLY A 24 -3.70 -38.71 -4.29
CA GLY A 24 -4.72 -38.30 -5.28
C GLY A 24 -4.43 -37.00 -6.03
N GLU A 25 -3.76 -37.11 -7.17
CA GLU A 25 -3.64 -36.07 -8.21
C GLU A 25 -5.01 -35.81 -8.88
N SER A 26 -5.39 -34.54 -9.05
CA SER A 26 -5.92 -34.01 -10.33
C SER A 26 -6.36 -32.55 -10.16
N SER A 27 -5.73 -31.67 -10.94
CA SER A 27 -6.28 -30.49 -11.62
C SER A 27 -7.35 -29.59 -10.98
N SER A 28 -7.08 -28.28 -11.08
CA SER A 28 -8.02 -27.15 -11.09
C SER A 28 -8.80 -26.84 -9.80
N CYS A 29 -8.28 -25.89 -9.03
CA CYS A 29 -9.05 -25.11 -8.06
C CYS A 29 -8.96 -23.63 -8.47
N TRP A 30 -9.61 -23.31 -9.58
CA TRP A 30 -10.01 -21.95 -9.92
C TRP A 30 -11.52 -21.87 -9.68
N GLU A 31 -11.96 -20.71 -9.19
CA GLU A 31 -13.37 -20.31 -8.99
C GLU A 31 -14.07 -20.83 -7.72
N TRP A 32 -13.89 -20.08 -6.63
CA TRP A 32 -15.01 -19.60 -5.83
C TRP A 32 -14.77 -18.14 -5.43
N VAL A 33 -15.49 -17.22 -6.08
CA VAL A 33 -15.72 -15.88 -5.56
C VAL A 33 -17.07 -15.91 -4.85
N CYS A 34 -17.06 -15.69 -3.54
CA CYS A 34 -18.22 -15.22 -2.77
C CYS A 34 -17.67 -14.11 -1.85
N LEU A 35 -17.71 -12.84 -2.29
CA LEU A 35 -18.78 -11.88 -2.01
C LEU A 35 -19.26 -11.92 -0.54
N THR A 36 -19.08 -10.77 0.10
CA THR A 36 -19.45 -10.41 1.48
C THR A 36 -18.39 -10.75 2.53
N LEU A 37 -17.53 -9.78 2.87
CA LEU A 37 -17.40 -9.25 4.23
C LEU A 37 -16.66 -7.90 4.15
N PHE A 38 -17.43 -6.87 3.82
CA PHE A 38 -17.18 -5.50 4.25
C PHE A 38 -17.39 -5.49 5.78
N LEU A 39 -16.35 -5.74 6.57
CA LEU A 39 -16.39 -5.47 8.02
C LEU A 39 -15.07 -4.85 8.49
N PRO A 40 -15.09 -3.79 9.31
CA PRO A 40 -13.89 -3.19 9.93
C PRO A 40 -13.17 -4.10 10.93
N GLU A 41 -13.68 -5.31 11.18
CA GLU A 41 -13.29 -6.18 12.30
C GLU A 41 -12.08 -7.08 12.01
N CYS A 42 -11.62 -7.16 10.76
CA CYS A 42 -10.35 -7.81 10.44
C CYS A 42 -9.11 -7.02 10.89
N TYR A 43 -9.29 -5.83 11.49
CA TYR A 43 -8.21 -5.06 12.12
C TYR A 43 -7.71 -5.71 13.42
N ASN A 44 -8.47 -6.60 14.08
CA ASN A 44 -8.11 -7.15 15.39
C ASN A 44 -8.37 -8.66 15.61
N ALA A 45 -8.56 -9.45 14.56
CA ALA A 45 -8.87 -10.88 14.70
C ALA A 45 -7.79 -11.81 14.11
N VAL A 46 -6.60 -11.83 14.71
CA VAL A 46 -5.70 -13.00 14.66
C VAL A 46 -5.09 -13.20 16.04
N GLY A 47 -5.89 -13.82 16.92
CA GLY A 47 -5.49 -14.20 18.27
C GLY A 47 -5.97 -15.61 18.57
N ALA A 48 -5.26 -16.62 18.07
CA ALA A 48 -5.12 -17.97 18.63
C ALA A 48 -4.26 -18.81 17.66
N ASN A 49 -3.05 -19.17 18.08
CA ASN A 49 -2.02 -19.96 17.39
C ASN A 49 -1.11 -19.19 16.40
N GLY A 50 0.08 -18.82 16.88
CA GLY A 50 1.31 -18.91 16.09
C GLY A 50 1.43 -18.11 14.79
N VAL A 51 1.25 -16.79 14.81
CA VAL A 51 1.97 -15.83 13.95
C VAL A 51 2.10 -14.53 14.77
N ARG A 52 3.27 -13.85 14.74
CA ARG A 52 3.44 -12.57 15.43
C ARG A 52 2.43 -11.57 14.85
N GLY A 53 1.40 -11.22 15.61
CA GLY A 53 0.42 -10.20 15.25
C GLY A 53 1.08 -8.84 15.16
N GLY A 54 1.69 -8.53 14.02
CA GLY A 54 2.15 -7.19 13.69
C GLY A 54 0.94 -6.32 13.38
N LYS A 55 0.85 -5.16 14.02
CA LYS A 55 -0.15 -4.15 13.68
C LYS A 55 0.02 -3.76 12.21
N VAL A 56 -0.96 -4.06 11.37
CA VAL A 56 -0.99 -3.59 9.98
C VAL A 56 -1.44 -2.13 9.93
N ALA A 57 -0.94 -1.40 8.95
CA ALA A 57 -1.17 0.01 8.76
C ALA A 57 -1.64 0.33 7.35
N ARG A 58 -2.53 1.33 7.24
CA ARG A 58 -3.00 1.89 5.96
C ARG A 58 -2.11 3.05 5.55
N VAL A 59 -1.57 2.98 4.34
CA VAL A 59 -0.60 3.95 3.82
C VAL A 59 -1.03 4.43 2.44
N PHE A 60 -0.85 5.73 2.18
CA PHE A 60 -0.98 6.29 0.85
C PHE A 60 0.39 6.67 0.30
N LEU A 61 0.69 6.20 -0.90
CA LEU A 61 1.95 6.48 -1.59
C LEU A 61 1.67 7.24 -2.88
N GLY A 62 2.39 8.33 -3.11
CA GLY A 62 2.43 9.02 -4.40
C GLY A 62 3.51 8.39 -5.26
N ILE A 63 3.24 8.17 -6.55
CA ILE A 63 4.19 7.59 -7.51
C ILE A 63 4.31 8.54 -8.69
N GLY A 64 5.54 8.87 -9.07
CA GLY A 64 5.86 9.75 -10.19
C GLY A 64 6.94 9.20 -11.11
N SER A 65 6.84 9.44 -12.42
CA SER A 65 7.90 9.09 -13.39
C SER A 65 7.90 10.05 -14.58
N ASN A 66 9.06 10.62 -14.93
CA ASN A 66 9.21 11.46 -16.14
C ASN A 66 10.35 11.06 -17.09
N LEU A 67 11.11 9.99 -16.80
CA LEU A 67 12.18 9.50 -17.68
C LEU A 67 11.87 8.15 -18.31
N GLY A 68 12.31 7.97 -19.56
CA GLY A 68 12.24 6.69 -20.28
C GLY A 68 10.80 6.19 -20.48
N PHE A 69 10.60 4.88 -20.34
CA PHE A 69 9.29 4.25 -20.50
C PHE A 69 8.41 4.43 -19.25
N ARG A 70 7.88 5.64 -19.06
CA ARG A 70 7.22 6.09 -17.82
C ARG A 70 6.13 5.12 -17.30
N TYR A 71 5.23 4.64 -18.16
CA TYR A 71 4.22 3.64 -17.78
C TYR A 71 4.82 2.30 -17.35
N ALA A 72 5.88 1.84 -18.03
CA ALA A 72 6.57 0.61 -17.67
C ALA A 72 7.29 0.74 -16.32
N ASN A 73 7.88 1.91 -16.03
CA ASN A 73 8.50 2.20 -14.74
C ASN A 73 7.47 2.14 -13.60
N ILE A 74 6.31 2.79 -13.78
CA ILE A 74 5.20 2.76 -12.84
C ILE A 74 4.71 1.32 -12.64
N SER A 75 4.45 0.59 -13.73
CA SER A 75 4.00 -0.81 -13.68
C SER A 75 4.98 -1.70 -12.91
N LYS A 76 6.28 -1.57 -13.16
CA LYS A 76 7.34 -2.29 -12.43
C LYS A 76 7.37 -1.89 -10.95
N GLY A 77 7.22 -0.61 -10.64
CA GLY A 77 7.10 -0.09 -9.27
C GLY A 77 5.92 -0.73 -8.52
N LEU A 78 4.74 -0.76 -9.13
CA LEU A 78 3.54 -1.39 -8.58
C LEU A 78 3.73 -2.88 -8.34
N GLN A 79 4.35 -3.60 -9.29
CA GLN A 79 4.66 -5.03 -9.14
C GLN A 79 5.58 -5.29 -7.95
N LEU A 80 6.57 -4.44 -7.72
CA LEU A 80 7.48 -4.56 -6.58
C LEU A 80 6.80 -4.18 -5.25
N LEU A 81 5.91 -3.19 -5.25
CA LEU A 81 5.12 -2.79 -4.08
C LEU A 81 4.20 -3.90 -3.58
N LYS A 82 3.69 -4.77 -4.47
CA LYS A 82 2.91 -5.97 -4.06
C LYS A 82 3.70 -6.95 -3.17
N ARG A 83 5.03 -6.84 -3.11
CA ARG A 83 5.90 -7.62 -2.20
C ARG A 83 6.17 -6.91 -0.87
N VAL A 84 5.74 -5.65 -0.74
CA VAL A 84 5.89 -4.79 0.44
C VAL A 84 4.61 -4.79 1.28
N GLY A 85 3.46 -4.99 0.64
CA GLY A 85 2.16 -5.06 1.31
C GLY A 85 1.04 -5.37 0.34
N PHE A 86 -0.19 -5.38 0.85
CA PHE A 86 -1.40 -5.55 0.05
C PHE A 86 -1.78 -4.23 -0.63
N LEU A 87 -1.66 -4.19 -1.95
CA LEU A 87 -2.02 -3.04 -2.78
C LEU A 87 -3.56 -3.01 -2.94
N ARG A 88 -4.22 -2.19 -2.13
CA ARG A 88 -5.69 -2.18 -1.98
C ARG A 88 -6.38 -1.37 -3.09
N ARG A 89 -5.85 -0.20 -3.43
CA ARG A 89 -6.37 0.68 -4.50
C ARG A 89 -5.23 1.33 -5.26
N VAL A 90 -5.51 1.65 -6.51
CA VAL A 90 -4.59 2.28 -7.45
C VAL A 90 -5.41 3.30 -8.22
N SER A 91 -4.97 4.57 -8.24
CA SER A 91 -5.66 5.62 -8.99
C SER A 91 -5.39 5.49 -10.49
N SER A 92 -6.12 6.28 -11.28
CA SER A 92 -5.74 6.58 -12.65
C SER A 92 -4.38 7.29 -12.70
N VAL A 93 -3.72 7.18 -13.85
CA VAL A 93 -2.47 7.89 -14.12
C VAL A 93 -2.80 9.27 -14.66
N LEU A 94 -2.23 10.30 -14.04
CA LEU A 94 -2.37 11.70 -14.43
C LEU A 94 -1.05 12.21 -15.02
N GLU A 95 -1.09 12.74 -16.23
CA GLU A 95 0.07 13.42 -16.83
C GLU A 95 0.07 14.90 -16.46
N THR A 96 1.16 15.40 -15.90
CA THR A 96 1.28 16.80 -15.49
C THR A 96 2.60 17.42 -15.91
N ALA A 97 2.60 18.75 -16.05
CA ALA A 97 3.83 19.52 -16.17
C ALA A 97 4.73 19.31 -14.93
N PRO A 98 6.06 19.38 -15.09
CA PRO A 98 7.00 19.29 -13.98
C PRO A 98 6.84 20.48 -13.02
N VAL A 99 6.98 20.22 -11.72
CA VAL A 99 7.13 21.29 -10.72
C VAL A 99 8.61 21.61 -10.55
N GLY A 100 8.97 22.90 -10.60
CA GLY A 100 10.35 23.37 -10.50
C GLY A 100 10.96 23.66 -11.88
N PRO A 101 12.19 23.19 -12.18
CA PRO A 101 12.83 23.46 -13.45
C PRO A 101 11.96 23.04 -14.63
N GLN A 102 11.72 23.95 -15.58
CA GLN A 102 10.81 23.75 -16.70
C GLN A 102 11.42 22.90 -17.83
N GLN A 103 12.75 22.74 -17.85
CA GLN A 103 13.48 21.99 -18.88
C GLN A 103 13.54 20.48 -18.56
N GLN A 104 12.39 19.85 -18.37
CA GLN A 104 12.27 18.41 -18.18
C GLN A 104 10.94 17.88 -18.72
N PRO A 105 10.87 16.59 -19.10
CA PRO A 105 9.64 16.01 -19.62
C PRO A 105 8.48 16.03 -18.59
N PRO A 106 7.22 15.97 -19.06
CA PRO A 106 6.07 15.81 -18.19
C PRO A 106 6.17 14.56 -17.30
N TYR A 107 5.59 14.64 -16.11
CA TYR A 107 5.48 13.51 -15.20
C TYR A 107 4.18 12.75 -15.44
N LEU A 108 4.25 11.42 -15.37
CA LEU A 108 3.11 10.59 -15.02
C LEU A 108 3.06 10.45 -13.50
N ASN A 109 1.93 10.79 -12.89
CA ASN A 109 1.70 10.74 -11.45
C ASN A 109 0.49 9.87 -11.12
N MET A 110 0.51 9.21 -9.97
CA MET A 110 -0.62 8.48 -9.43
C MET A 110 -0.51 8.32 -7.91
N VAL A 111 -1.58 7.88 -7.26
CA VAL A 111 -1.59 7.54 -5.84
C VAL A 111 -2.06 6.10 -5.66
N VAL A 112 -1.48 5.41 -4.68
CA VAL A 112 -1.91 4.06 -4.29
C VAL A 112 -2.20 3.97 -2.81
N GLU A 113 -3.14 3.10 -2.46
CA GLU A 113 -3.45 2.69 -1.10
C GLU A 113 -2.80 1.32 -0.83
N LEU A 114 -1.93 1.26 0.17
CA LEU A 114 -1.18 0.07 0.57
C LEU A 114 -1.51 -0.28 2.02
N ILE A 115 -1.75 -1.57 2.30
CA ILE A 115 -1.78 -2.11 3.65
C ILE A 115 -0.47 -2.86 3.92
N THR A 116 0.26 -2.48 4.96
CA THR A 116 1.59 -3.06 5.28
C THR A 116 1.78 -3.19 6.79
N ASP A 117 2.57 -4.16 7.22
CA ASP A 117 3.01 -4.37 8.60
C ASP A 117 4.36 -3.70 8.92
N LEU A 118 4.99 -3.06 7.93
CA LEU A 118 6.29 -2.41 8.06
C LEU A 118 6.17 -1.04 8.74
N SER A 119 7.04 -0.75 9.71
CA SER A 119 7.12 0.62 10.27
C SER A 119 7.41 1.69 9.20
N PRO A 120 7.12 2.99 9.46
CA PRO A 120 7.35 4.06 8.49
C PRO A 120 8.79 4.09 7.92
N PHE A 121 9.79 3.86 8.77
CA PHE A 121 11.19 3.83 8.34
C PHE A 121 11.57 2.57 7.56
N GLU A 122 10.94 1.42 7.86
CA GLU A 122 11.11 0.21 7.06
C GLU A 122 10.49 0.37 5.68
N LEU A 123 9.28 0.93 5.62
CA LEU A 123 8.61 1.24 4.36
C LEU A 123 9.46 2.19 3.52
N LEU A 124 9.98 3.27 4.11
CA LEU A 124 10.89 4.21 3.43
C LEU A 124 12.10 3.48 2.81
N ARG A 125 12.73 2.57 3.56
CA ARG A 125 13.86 1.78 3.04
C ARG A 125 13.45 0.86 1.89
N ARG A 126 12.28 0.22 1.98
CA ARG A 126 11.75 -0.65 0.91
C ARG A 126 11.44 0.14 -0.35
N VAL A 127 10.78 1.28 -0.21
CA VAL A 127 10.44 2.18 -1.29
C VAL A 127 11.71 2.67 -2.02
N GLN A 128 12.71 3.15 -1.29
CA GLN A 128 13.98 3.57 -1.89
C GLN A 128 14.71 2.41 -2.60
N LYS A 129 14.57 1.17 -2.12
CA LYS A 129 15.10 -0.02 -2.80
C LYS A 129 14.36 -0.31 -4.11
N ILE A 130 13.04 -0.11 -4.14
CA ILE A 130 12.22 -0.26 -5.35
C ILE A 130 12.67 0.74 -6.41
N GLU A 131 12.81 2.01 -6.05
CA GLU A 131 13.24 3.05 -6.98
C GLU A 131 14.59 2.73 -7.62
N ARG A 132 15.58 2.31 -6.82
CA ARG A 132 16.88 1.85 -7.33
C ARG A 132 16.75 0.63 -8.25
N ALA A 133 15.89 -0.33 -7.91
CA ALA A 133 15.67 -1.54 -8.73
C ALA A 133 14.94 -1.25 -10.06
N VAL A 134 14.17 -0.16 -10.13
CA VAL A 134 13.55 0.31 -11.37
C VAL A 134 14.55 1.10 -12.22
N GLY A 135 15.55 1.73 -11.61
CA GLY A 135 16.66 2.40 -12.30
C GLY A 135 16.93 3.83 -11.84
N ARG A 136 16.35 4.27 -10.72
CA ARG A 136 16.64 5.61 -10.17
C ARG A 136 18.10 5.71 -9.77
N THR A 137 18.79 6.68 -10.36
CA THR A 137 20.12 7.13 -9.96
C THR A 137 20.03 8.49 -9.25
N PRO A 138 20.97 8.82 -8.34
CA PRO A 138 21.05 10.16 -7.75
C PRO A 138 21.21 11.24 -8.82
N THR A 139 20.55 12.37 -8.62
CA THR A 139 20.61 13.55 -9.50
C THR A 139 20.50 14.82 -8.65
N TYR A 140 20.51 15.99 -9.28
CA TYR A 140 20.33 17.28 -8.61
C TYR A 140 18.93 17.43 -8.00
N ARG A 141 18.76 18.42 -7.11
CA ARG A 141 17.48 18.68 -6.43
C ARG A 141 16.39 19.00 -7.46
N TRP A 142 15.28 18.27 -7.42
CA TRP A 142 14.16 18.35 -8.37
C TRP A 142 14.51 17.98 -9.83
N GLY A 143 15.60 17.23 -10.03
CA GLY A 143 15.93 16.66 -11.32
C GLY A 143 14.96 15.54 -11.72
N PRO A 144 14.95 15.19 -13.02
CA PRO A 144 14.07 14.17 -13.56
C PRO A 144 14.39 12.78 -13.00
N ARG A 145 13.37 11.92 -12.90
CA ARG A 145 13.44 10.61 -12.25
C ARG A 145 12.74 9.53 -13.06
N VAL A 146 13.37 8.35 -13.09
CA VAL A 146 12.80 7.12 -13.65
C VAL A 146 11.61 6.64 -12.82
N LEU A 147 11.68 6.76 -11.50
CA LEU A 147 10.58 6.51 -10.58
C LEU A 147 10.85 7.27 -9.27
N ASP A 148 9.83 7.92 -8.72
CA ASP A 148 9.78 8.54 -7.41
C ASP A 148 8.58 7.97 -6.67
N ILE A 149 8.75 7.56 -5.42
CA ILE A 149 7.65 7.08 -4.58
C ILE A 149 7.73 7.80 -3.23
N ASP A 150 6.73 8.64 -2.96
CA ASP A 150 6.63 9.42 -1.74
C ASP A 150 5.63 8.79 -0.77
N ILE A 151 5.99 8.71 0.52
CA ILE A 151 5.03 8.34 1.59
C ILE A 151 4.21 9.59 1.91
N LEU A 152 2.92 9.57 1.59
CA LEU A 152 2.03 10.71 1.77
C LEU A 152 1.38 10.71 3.14
N LEU A 153 0.76 9.60 3.51
CA LEU A 153 0.01 9.40 4.74
C LEU A 153 0.26 8.00 5.28
N TYR A 154 0.21 7.84 6.60
CA TYR A 154 0.43 6.58 7.27
C TYR A 154 -0.48 6.52 8.51
N ASP A 155 -1.62 5.83 8.42
CA ASP A 155 -2.69 5.83 9.43
C ASP A 155 -2.88 7.24 10.07
N SER A 156 -2.76 7.31 11.39
CA SER A 156 -2.78 8.52 12.21
C SER A 156 -1.37 8.98 12.62
N VAL A 157 -0.32 8.41 12.03
CA VAL A 157 1.07 8.71 12.37
C VAL A 157 1.41 10.15 11.97
N LYS A 158 1.94 10.90 12.93
CA LYS A 158 2.56 12.21 12.71
C LYS A 158 4.05 12.09 13.02
N LEU A 159 4.89 12.32 12.01
CA LEU A 159 6.34 12.33 12.14
C LEU A 159 6.89 13.61 11.54
N ASN A 160 7.83 14.24 12.25
CA ASN A 160 8.58 15.38 11.74
C ASN A 160 10.06 15.17 12.07
N LEU A 161 10.72 14.37 11.24
CA LEU A 161 12.13 14.03 11.39
C LEU A 161 12.88 14.37 10.10
N PRO A 162 14.18 14.74 10.17
CA PRO A 162 14.94 15.16 8.98
C PRO A 162 14.93 14.17 7.81
N ARG A 163 14.72 12.88 8.09
CA ARG A 163 14.69 11.81 7.09
C ARG A 163 13.31 11.42 6.60
N LEU A 164 12.25 11.79 7.33
CA LEU A 164 10.87 11.39 7.03
C LEU A 164 9.88 12.29 7.77
N THR A 165 9.01 12.95 7.00
CA THR A 165 7.91 13.76 7.51
C THR A 165 6.59 13.17 7.02
N ILE A 166 5.67 12.89 7.95
CA ILE A 166 4.34 12.34 7.68
C ILE A 166 3.33 13.14 8.51
N PRO A 167 2.23 13.65 7.92
CA PRO A 167 1.91 13.69 6.49
C PRO A 167 3.00 14.37 5.63
N HIS A 168 3.07 14.03 4.35
CA HIS A 168 4.03 14.68 3.44
C HIS A 168 3.76 16.20 3.39
N PRO A 169 4.76 17.05 3.69
CA PRO A 169 4.53 18.45 4.05
C PRO A 169 3.92 19.31 2.94
N GLN A 170 4.12 18.93 1.68
CA GLN A 170 3.62 19.68 0.52
C GLN A 170 2.48 18.96 -0.22
N MET A 171 1.92 17.86 0.32
CA MET A 171 0.95 17.07 -0.44
C MET A 171 -0.33 17.85 -0.76
N SER A 172 -0.85 18.64 0.19
CA SER A 172 -2.08 19.42 0.05
C SER A 172 -1.99 20.49 -1.05
N GLN A 173 -0.77 20.98 -1.32
CA GLN A 173 -0.47 22.01 -2.30
C GLN A 173 -0.20 21.46 -3.70
N ARG A 174 -0.21 20.12 -3.88
CA ARG A 174 0.17 19.46 -5.14
C ARG A 174 -1.07 18.82 -5.78
N PRO A 175 -1.65 19.43 -6.84
CA PRO A 175 -2.82 18.87 -7.53
C PRO A 175 -2.57 17.45 -8.06
N PHE A 176 -1.37 17.19 -8.60
CA PHE A 176 -0.96 15.87 -9.09
C PHE A 176 -0.87 14.78 -8.01
N VAL A 177 -0.97 15.14 -6.73
CA VAL A 177 -1.14 14.23 -5.60
C VAL A 177 -2.59 14.20 -5.12
N MET A 178 -3.21 15.37 -4.98
CA MET A 178 -4.55 15.49 -4.39
C MET A 178 -5.67 15.01 -5.32
N GLU A 179 -5.54 15.16 -6.64
CA GLU A 179 -6.52 14.67 -7.60
C GLU A 179 -6.56 13.12 -7.62
N PRO A 180 -5.44 12.39 -7.79
CA PRO A 180 -5.49 10.93 -7.77
C PRO A 180 -5.79 10.37 -6.37
N LEU A 181 -5.45 11.10 -5.28
CA LEU A 181 -5.87 10.72 -3.93
C LEU A 181 -7.39 10.82 -3.76
N ALA A 182 -8.00 11.90 -4.26
CA ALA A 182 -9.45 12.11 -4.18
C ALA A 182 -10.23 11.05 -4.98
N GLU A 183 -9.66 10.55 -6.09
CA GLU A 183 -10.22 9.44 -6.87
C GLU A 183 -10.38 8.17 -6.03
N ILE A 184 -9.34 7.78 -5.28
CA ILE A 184 -9.34 6.50 -4.56
C ILE A 184 -9.78 6.58 -3.10
N ALA A 185 -9.75 7.78 -2.51
CA ALA A 185 -10.05 8.01 -1.09
C ALA A 185 -10.57 9.45 -0.85
N PRO A 186 -11.80 9.78 -1.31
CA PRO A 186 -12.36 11.13 -1.25
C PRO A 186 -12.45 11.68 0.18
N ASP A 187 -12.80 10.85 1.17
CA ASP A 187 -12.89 11.27 2.58
C ASP A 187 -11.52 11.65 3.16
N VAL A 188 -10.49 10.90 2.76
CA VAL A 188 -9.10 11.16 3.18
C VAL A 188 -8.61 12.45 2.52
N ALA A 189 -8.85 12.62 1.22
CA ALA A 189 -8.48 13.84 0.50
C ALA A 189 -9.16 15.09 1.08
N SER A 190 -10.44 14.99 1.44
CA SER A 190 -11.19 16.06 2.10
C SER A 190 -10.60 16.41 3.46
N SER A 191 -10.27 15.40 4.27
CA SER A 191 -9.64 15.58 5.59
C SER A 191 -8.28 16.28 5.49
N VAL A 192 -7.47 15.93 4.48
CA VAL A 192 -6.17 16.55 4.21
C VAL A 192 -6.34 18.03 3.85
N ARG A 193 -7.35 18.39 3.06
CA ARG A 193 -7.63 19.79 2.67
C ARG A 193 -8.12 20.62 3.84
N SER A 194 -8.98 20.06 4.70
CA SER A 194 -9.51 20.78 5.87
C SER A 194 -8.49 20.97 7.00
N GLY A 195 -7.43 20.17 7.03
CA GLY A 195 -6.38 20.24 8.04
C GLY A 195 -5.08 20.93 7.59
N ALA A 196 -5.05 21.48 6.38
CA ALA A 196 -3.90 22.17 5.78
C ALA A 196 -3.94 23.69 5.97
#